data_AF-A0A4U8S683-F1
#
_entry.id   AF-A0A4U8S683-F1
#
_cell.length_a   1.000
_cell.length_b   1.000
_cell.length_c   1.000
_cell.angle_alpha   90.00
_cell.angle_beta   90.00
_cell.angle_gamma   90.00
#
_symmetry.space_group_name_H-M   'P 1'
#
loop_
_entity.id
_entity.type
_entity.pdbx_description
1 polymer ?
#
loop_
_entity_poly.entity_id
_entity_poly.type
_entity_poly.pdbx_seq_one_letter_code
_entity_poly.pdbx_strand_id
1 'polypeptide(L)' 'MNGLFGVNGLLGYFVAVVLLLSIVFGLGYAAVVTQKAQSNNPYVIENANTLQMTSKANAEHFKDAPKGE' A
#
# COMPACT_ATOMS: atom_id res chain seq x y z
N MET A 1 -34.06 8.42 -25.73
CA MET A 1 -32.87 8.23 -24.86
C MET A 1 -33.27 8.62 -23.44
N ASN A 2 -33.68 7.64 -22.61
CA ASN A 2 -34.17 7.90 -21.26
C ASN A 2 -33.01 7.93 -20.25
N GLY A 3 -32.76 9.11 -19.69
CA GLY A 3 -32.63 9.24 -18.24
C GLY A 3 -31.27 9.00 -17.57
N LEU A 4 -30.22 8.57 -18.27
CA LEU A 4 -28.94 8.33 -17.59
C LEU A 4 -28.27 9.64 -17.10
N PHE A 5 -28.65 10.80 -17.68
CA PHE A 5 -28.08 12.12 -17.34
C PHE A 5 -29.14 13.25 -17.23
N GLY A 6 -30.37 12.94 -16.79
CA GLY A 6 -31.35 13.98 -16.38
C GLY A 6 -31.09 14.49 -14.95
N VAL A 7 -32.04 15.19 -14.31
CA VAL A 7 -31.94 15.61 -12.88
C VAL A 7 -31.56 14.44 -11.95
N ASN A 8 -32.01 13.22 -12.28
CA ASN A 8 -31.62 11.98 -11.59
C ASN A 8 -30.15 11.58 -11.82
N GLY A 9 -29.59 11.87 -13.00
CA GLY A 9 -28.17 11.62 -13.32
C GLY A 9 -27.22 12.68 -12.76
N LEU A 10 -27.65 13.94 -12.64
CA LEU A 10 -26.85 14.98 -11.96
C LEU A 10 -26.75 14.69 -10.45
N LEU A 11 -27.85 14.26 -9.82
CA LEU A 11 -27.83 13.82 -8.42
C LEU A 11 -26.92 12.59 -8.25
N GLY A 12 -27.05 11.60 -9.14
CA GLY A 12 -26.16 10.42 -9.14
C GLY A 12 -24.68 10.78 -9.30
N TYR A 13 -24.36 11.78 -10.13
CA TYR A 13 -23.01 12.31 -10.27
C TYR A 13 -22.49 12.91 -8.95
N PHE A 14 -23.26 13.77 -8.28
CA PHE A 14 -22.84 14.33 -7.00
C PHE A 14 -22.64 13.27 -5.92
N VAL A 15 -23.53 12.27 -5.86
CA VAL A 15 -23.38 11.12 -4.95
C VAL A 15 -22.08 10.36 -5.25
N ALA A 16 -21.80 10.08 -6.51
CA ALA A 16 -20.57 9.39 -6.91
C ALA A 16 -19.31 10.19 -6.56
N VAL A 17 -19.30 11.50 -6.80
CA VAL A 17 -18.19 12.39 -6.45
C VAL A 17 -17.96 12.41 -4.94
N VAL A 18 -19.01 12.59 -4.14
CA VAL A 18 -18.91 12.60 -2.67
C VAL A 18 -18.40 11.26 -2.15
N LEU A 19 -18.89 10.15 -2.71
CA LEU A 19 -18.41 8.81 -2.35
C LEU A 19 -16.91 8.65 -2.65
N LEU A 20 -16.48 9.03 -3.85
CA LEU A 20 -15.07 8.96 -4.26
C LEU A 20 -14.18 9.82 -3.36
N LEU A 21 -14.58 11.06 -3.08
CA LEU A 21 -13.84 11.96 -2.19
C LEU A 21 -13.77 11.44 -0.75
N SER A 22 -14.85 10.81 -0.27
CA SER A 22 -14.89 10.21 1.07
C SER A 22 -13.93 9.03 1.19
N ILE A 23 -13.87 8.17 0.16
CA ILE A 23 -12.92 7.06 0.09
C ILE A 23 -11.48 7.58 0.05
N VAL A 24 -11.20 8.55 -0.84
CA VAL A 24 -9.86 9.16 -0.97
C VAL A 24 -9.42 9.79 0.35
N PHE A 25 -10.31 10.53 1.01
CA PHE A 25 -10.02 11.13 2.30
C PHE A 25 -9.77 10.07 3.39
N GLY A 26 -10.61 9.03 3.48
CA GLY A 26 -10.47 7.97 4.46
C GLY A 26 -9.15 7.19 4.30
N LEU A 27 -8.82 6.79 3.08
CA LEU A 27 -7.56 6.09 2.79
C LEU A 27 -6.35 6.99 3.00
N GLY A 28 -6.41 8.26 2.56
CA GLY A 28 -5.35 9.24 2.75
C GLY A 28 -5.09 9.53 4.24
N TYR A 29 -6.15 9.68 5.03
CA TYR A 29 -6.05 9.87 6.48
C TYR A 29 -5.39 8.65 7.16
N ALA A 30 -5.86 7.43 6.84
CA ALA A 30 -5.29 6.20 7.37
C ALA A 30 -3.80 6.05 7.01
N ALA A 31 -3.41 6.41 5.78
CA ALA A 31 -2.02 6.40 5.35
C ALA A 31 -1.17 7.38 6.17
N VAL A 32 -1.61 8.63 6.35
CA VAL A 32 -0.89 9.63 7.14
C VAL A 32 -0.75 9.21 8.60
N VAL A 33 -1.81 8.68 9.21
CA VAL A 33 -1.76 8.18 10.59
C VAL A 33 -0.77 7.02 10.73
N THR A 34 -0.81 6.07 9.80
CA THR A 34 0.11 4.92 9.79
C THR A 34 1.56 5.38 9.60
N GLN A 35 1.81 6.28 8.65
CA GLN A 35 3.15 6.85 8.42
C GLN A 35 3.66 7.59 9.66
N LYS A 36 2.83 8.40 10.32
CA LYS A 36 3.21 9.07 11.59
C LYS A 36 3.53 8.08 12.70
N ALA A 37 2.75 6.99 12.82
CA ALA A 37 2.99 5.96 13.83
C ALA A 37 4.32 5.25 13.59
N GLN A 38 4.62 4.86 12.34
CA GLN A 38 5.85 4.15 11.99
C GLN A 38 7.08 5.05 11.96
N SER A 39 6.94 6.33 11.59
CA SER A 39 8.05 7.30 11.64
C SER A 39 8.62 7.47 13.05
N ASN A 40 7.83 7.21 14.09
CA ASN A 40 8.24 7.27 15.48
C ASN A 40 8.58 5.88 16.06
N ASN A 41 8.52 4.83 15.25
CA ASN A 41 8.79 3.46 15.66
C ASN A 41 9.96 2.89 14.83
N PRO A 42 11.19 3.42 15.03
CA PRO A 42 12.36 2.92 14.32
C PRO A 42 12.61 1.46 14.71
N TYR A 43 12.99 0.64 13.72
CA TYR A 43 13.43 -0.73 14.01
C TYR A 43 14.67 -0.69 14.90
N VAL A 44 14.58 -1.34 16.06
CA VAL A 44 15.71 -1.54 16.96
C VAL A 44 16.42 -2.81 16.56
N ILE A 45 17.72 -2.71 16.29
CA ILE A 45 18.56 -3.88 16.08
C ILE A 45 18.98 -4.40 17.47
N GLU A 46 18.23 -5.35 18.00
CA GLU A 46 18.48 -5.92 19.33
C GLU A 46 19.81 -6.71 19.41
N ASN A 47 20.28 -7.24 18.28
CA ASN A 47 21.49 -8.06 18.23
C ASN A 47 22.35 -7.71 17.00
N ALA A 48 22.93 -6.50 17.02
CA ALA A 48 23.75 -6.02 15.90
C ALA A 48 24.94 -6.95 15.58
N ASN A 49 25.44 -7.70 16.58
CA ASN A 49 26.53 -8.66 16.42
C ASN A 49 26.12 -9.94 15.65
N THR A 50 24.82 -10.23 15.52
CA THR A 50 24.33 -11.37 14.72
C THR A 50 24.04 -10.98 13.27
N LEU A 51 24.06 -9.69 12.94
CA LEU A 51 23.95 -9.21 11.56
C LEU A 51 25.26 -9.48 10.82
N GLN A 52 25.29 -10.57 10.06
CA GLN A 52 26.44 -10.90 9.23
C GLN A 52 26.38 -10.10 7.92
N MET A 53 27.41 -9.29 7.65
CA MET A 53 27.57 -8.55 6.38
C MET A 53 27.62 -9.48 5.16
N THR A 54 28.08 -10.72 5.37
CA THR A 54 28.08 -11.82 4.41
C THR A 54 27.56 -13.05 5.14
N SER A 55 26.32 -13.43 4.85
CA SER A 55 25.72 -14.66 5.38
C SER A 55 25.93 -15.79 4.38
N LYS A 56 26.64 -16.85 4.77
CA LYS A 56 26.77 -18.06 3.94
C LYS A 56 25.43 -18.75 3.71
N ALA A 57 24.49 -18.60 4.65
CA ALA A 57 23.13 -19.13 4.54
C ALA A 57 22.30 -18.43 3.44
N ASN A 58 22.66 -17.22 2.99
CA ASN A 58 21.99 -16.60 1.83
C ASN A 58 22.12 -17.45 0.55
N ALA A 59 23.18 -18.25 0.43
CA ALA A 59 23.35 -19.14 -0.72
C ALA A 59 22.26 -20.23 -0.79
N GLU A 60 21.65 -20.60 0.34
CA GLU A 60 20.57 -21.60 0.40
C GLU A 60 19.23 -21.06 -0.15
N HIS A 61 19.07 -19.74 -0.18
CA HIS A 61 17.88 -19.06 -0.72
C HIS A 61 18.04 -18.64 -2.18
N PHE A 62 19.26 -18.74 -2.73
CA PHE A 62 19.52 -18.49 -4.14
C PHE A 62 19.21 -19.75 -4.95
N LYS A 63 18.12 -19.71 -5.74
CA LYS A 63 17.83 -20.74 -6.74
C LYS A 63 18.17 -20.20 -8.11
N ASP A 64 19.08 -20.88 -8.81
CA ASP A 64 19.32 -20.61 -10.22
C ASP A 64 18.03 -20.84 -11.01
N ALA A 65 17.74 -19.93 -11.95
CA ALA A 65 16.66 -20.14 -12.90
C ALA A 65 16.96 -21.42 -13.72
N PRO A 66 15.97 -22.30 -13.97
CA PRO A 66 16.20 -23.49 -14.77
C PRO A 66 16.75 -23.07 -16.13
N LYS A 67 17.95 -23.58 -16.47
CA LYS A 67 18.47 -23.45 -17.83
C LYS A 67 17.53 -24.22 -18.75
N GLY A 68 16.87 -23.50 -19.64
CA GLY A 68 16.12 -24.13 -20.73
C GLY A 68 17.08 -24.96 -21.57
N GLU A 69 16.77 -26.26 -21.67
CA GLU A 69 17.32 -27.16 -22.68
C GLU A 69 16.58 -26.98 -24.01
#